data_AF-A0A1I1XAS5-F1
#
_entry.id   AF-A0A1I1XAS5-F1
#
_cell.length_a   1.000
_cell.length_b   1.000
_cell.length_c   1.000
_cell.angle_alpha   90.00
_cell.angle_beta   90.00
_cell.angle_gamma   90.00
#
_symmetry.space_group_name_H-M   'P 1'
#
loop_
_entity.id
_entity.type
_entity.pdbx_description
1 polymer ?
#
loop_
_entity_poly.entity_id
_entity_poly.type
_entity_poly.pdbx_seq_one_letter_code
_entity_poly.pdbx_strand_id
1 'polypeptide(L)'
;MQNKLAYLIVAALFLTFNATSVLAQPVKVQDAESIHFNSTVVDGHSDTMMNVIDDETWLPVNDIGEETSFHLDIPKAQTGGIDAPFFAAYTSGYYDNNPRTISRTLALINALYWTEEQNPEDFNISSTTKEIQQTVRNNKIAAIPTIEGAYSLQEHNAIELLHQYNDLGIKVLGFNWNYSNALGEGTDRVYGDPERTPSEGGLTELGADVAREMNTIGMAIDVSHMSRNTFFDVLDVTDAPVIASHSGVDAVKAHPRNLTDEQLLALEENGGLINIVFYPAFLTNDETGSVDDIVDHIDHAVNLIGIDHVGLGSDFDGASMPEDLQNAAEMPKVTEELVERGYSSREIEKLLGGNALRVLNEVESAAEHDASKRGVSPVVKPDLEMGEAVSSRTPLLEAEIATKRGAPVDADSFNVIVDGIDYEPEYDSETSTVSLQLSEELQERFHVVTFEAKNRAGKVTRETRIFYIED
;
A
#
# COMPACT_ATOMS: atom_id res chain seq x y z
N MET A 1 101.36 1.13 36.36
CA MET A 1 101.97 1.38 35.03
C MET A 1 100.82 1.48 34.03
N GLN A 2 100.42 2.71 33.70
CA GLN A 2 100.77 3.41 32.43
C GLN A 2 100.02 2.81 31.23
N ASN A 3 99.00 3.54 30.73
CA ASN A 3 98.98 4.31 29.46
C ASN A 3 98.68 3.41 28.24
N LYS A 4 97.94 3.75 27.18
CA LYS A 4 97.17 4.90 26.69
C LYS A 4 96.62 4.46 25.30
N LEU A 5 95.52 5.11 24.83
CA LEU A 5 95.06 5.27 23.43
C LEU A 5 94.59 4.03 22.64
N ALA A 6 93.69 4.07 21.65
CA ALA A 6 92.49 4.85 21.27
C ALA A 6 91.99 4.29 19.91
N TYR A 7 90.66 4.42 19.64
CA TYR A 7 89.99 4.43 18.30
C TYR A 7 89.91 3.08 17.51
N LEU A 8 88.87 2.67 16.74
CA LEU A 8 87.60 3.24 16.22
C LEU A 8 86.81 2.10 15.45
N ILE A 9 85.45 2.17 15.40
CA ILE A 9 84.49 1.60 14.38
C ILE A 9 84.31 0.06 14.40
N VAL A 10 83.15 -0.63 14.29
CA VAL A 10 81.79 -0.40 13.78
C VAL A 10 80.82 -1.19 14.68
N ALA A 11 79.78 -0.55 15.24
CA ALA A 11 78.61 -1.26 15.72
C ALA A 11 77.45 -0.93 14.77
N ALA A 12 77.11 -1.88 13.91
CA ALA A 12 75.94 -1.79 13.04
C ALA A 12 74.69 -1.90 13.92
N LEU A 13 74.09 -0.76 14.25
CA LEU A 13 72.71 -0.72 14.75
C LEU A 13 71.78 -1.10 13.59
N PHE A 14 71.29 -2.33 13.60
CA PHE A 14 70.06 -2.67 12.88
C PHE A 14 68.90 -1.99 13.61
N LEU A 15 68.52 -0.79 13.16
CA LEU A 15 67.18 -0.27 13.40
C LEU A 15 66.21 -1.13 12.58
N THR A 16 65.63 -2.16 13.21
CA THR A 16 64.42 -2.78 12.69
C THR A 16 63.28 -1.78 12.88
N PHE A 17 62.97 -1.02 11.83
CA PHE A 17 61.69 -0.35 11.71
C PHE A 17 60.61 -1.45 11.70
N ASN A 18 59.93 -1.64 12.83
CA ASN A 18 58.63 -2.32 12.82
C ASN A 18 57.64 -1.34 12.17
N ALA A 19 57.65 -1.29 10.84
CA ALA A 19 56.50 -0.83 10.11
C ALA A 19 55.42 -1.91 10.30
N THR A 20 54.60 -1.75 11.33
CA THR A 20 53.26 -2.32 11.30
C THR A 20 52.55 -1.63 10.15
N SER A 21 52.70 -2.19 8.95
CA SER A 21 51.75 -1.97 7.88
C SER A 21 50.39 -2.34 8.45
N VAL A 22 49.60 -1.34 8.80
CA VAL A 22 48.15 -1.48 8.87
C VAL A 22 47.78 -1.81 7.43
N LEU A 23 47.79 -3.10 7.10
CA LEU A 23 47.08 -3.58 5.94
C LEU A 23 45.64 -3.19 6.23
N ALA A 24 45.15 -2.17 5.52
CA ALA A 24 43.73 -1.95 5.39
C ALA A 24 43.14 -3.32 5.06
N GLN A 25 42.30 -3.84 5.95
CA GLN A 25 41.52 -5.01 5.59
C GLN A 25 40.80 -4.64 4.28
N PRO A 26 40.78 -5.53 3.27
CA PRO A 26 39.96 -5.26 2.10
C PRO A 26 38.57 -4.94 2.62
N VAL A 27 38.08 -3.72 2.33
CA VAL A 27 36.68 -3.37 2.55
C VAL A 27 35.92 -4.50 1.87
N LYS A 28 35.17 -5.28 2.64
CA LYS A 28 34.22 -6.22 2.06
C LYS A 28 33.25 -5.33 1.32
N VAL A 29 33.43 -5.22 0.00
CA VAL A 29 32.41 -4.66 -0.87
C VAL A 29 31.19 -5.54 -0.63
N GLN A 30 30.17 -4.95 -0.03
CA GLN A 30 28.89 -5.62 0.13
C GLN A 30 28.37 -5.88 -1.29
N ASP A 31 27.92 -7.10 -1.54
CA ASP A 31 27.40 -7.48 -2.85
C ASP A 31 25.94 -7.01 -2.93
N ALA A 32 25.70 -5.88 -3.59
CA ALA A 32 24.39 -5.25 -3.68
C ALA A 32 23.35 -6.22 -4.26
N GLU A 33 23.71 -6.94 -5.33
CA GLU A 33 22.85 -7.94 -5.97
C GLU A 33 22.40 -9.02 -4.95
N SER A 34 23.35 -9.61 -4.21
CA SER A 34 23.00 -10.59 -3.17
C SER A 34 22.15 -9.99 -2.05
N ILE A 35 22.37 -8.75 -1.62
CA ILE A 35 21.55 -8.14 -0.57
C ILE A 35 20.12 -7.95 -1.08
N HIS A 36 20.00 -7.41 -2.29
CA HIS A 36 18.72 -7.13 -2.93
C HIS A 36 17.86 -8.40 -3.07
N PHE A 37 18.35 -9.40 -3.79
CA PHE A 37 17.59 -10.61 -4.10
C PHE A 37 17.45 -11.61 -2.94
N ASN A 38 18.12 -11.37 -1.81
CA ASN A 38 17.86 -12.12 -0.56
C ASN A 38 16.94 -11.36 0.42
N SER A 39 16.63 -10.09 0.12
CA SER A 39 15.66 -9.30 0.87
C SER A 39 14.25 -9.56 0.33
N THR A 40 13.24 -9.13 1.09
CA THR A 40 11.89 -8.94 0.54
C THR A 40 11.74 -7.49 0.16
N VAL A 41 11.60 -7.20 -1.13
CA VAL A 41 11.46 -5.83 -1.64
C VAL A 41 9.98 -5.47 -1.72
N VAL A 42 9.59 -4.42 -1.01
CA VAL A 42 8.24 -3.88 -0.95
C VAL A 42 8.26 -2.52 -1.63
N ASP A 43 7.39 -2.35 -2.61
CA ASP A 43 7.13 -1.05 -3.22
C ASP A 43 5.83 -0.48 -2.66
N GLY A 44 5.91 0.68 -2.00
CA GLY A 44 4.83 1.26 -1.21
C GLY A 44 3.71 1.91 -2.01
N HIS A 45 3.87 2.12 -3.32
CA HIS A 45 2.81 2.66 -4.18
C HIS A 45 3.10 2.45 -5.68
N SER A 46 2.12 1.94 -6.41
CA SER A 46 2.14 1.80 -7.87
C SER A 46 0.74 1.99 -8.46
N ASP A 47 0.65 2.79 -9.52
CA ASP A 47 -0.58 3.14 -10.24
C ASP A 47 -0.84 2.24 -11.46
N THR A 48 -0.11 1.14 -11.61
CA THR A 48 -0.18 0.28 -12.81
C THR A 48 -1.61 -0.19 -13.14
N MET A 49 -2.48 -0.36 -12.14
CA MET A 49 -3.87 -0.76 -12.37
C MET A 49 -4.66 0.24 -13.22
N MET A 50 -4.30 1.53 -13.21
CA MET A 50 -4.90 2.51 -14.12
C MET A 50 -4.73 2.13 -15.58
N ASN A 51 -3.61 1.49 -15.92
CA ASN A 51 -3.28 1.08 -17.28
C ASN A 51 -3.78 -0.33 -17.63
N VAL A 52 -4.29 -1.10 -16.66
CA VAL A 52 -4.86 -2.43 -16.90
C VAL A 52 -6.25 -2.34 -17.52
N ILE A 53 -7.02 -1.31 -17.16
CA ILE A 53 -8.39 -1.11 -17.62
C ILE A 53 -8.48 -0.26 -18.88
N ASP A 54 -9.53 -0.46 -19.67
CA ASP A 54 -9.90 0.42 -20.78
C ASP A 54 -10.61 1.68 -20.26
N ASP A 55 -10.23 2.87 -20.76
CA ASP A 55 -10.72 4.16 -20.23
C ASP A 55 -12.25 4.38 -20.43
N GLU A 56 -12.86 3.72 -21.41
CA GLU A 56 -14.28 3.88 -21.72
C GLU A 56 -15.13 2.85 -20.96
N THR A 57 -14.71 1.59 -20.99
CA THR A 57 -15.45 0.46 -20.43
C THR A 57 -15.06 0.14 -18.98
N TRP A 58 -13.88 0.55 -18.54
CA TRP A 58 -13.28 0.22 -17.24
C TRP A 58 -13.14 -1.28 -16.97
N LEU A 59 -13.20 -2.09 -18.03
CA LEU A 59 -12.93 -3.51 -17.96
C LEU A 59 -11.44 -3.74 -18.21
N PRO A 60 -10.84 -4.78 -17.58
CA PRO A 60 -9.45 -5.11 -17.82
C PRO A 60 -9.23 -5.51 -19.29
N VAL A 61 -8.20 -4.93 -19.91
CA VAL A 61 -7.81 -5.18 -21.31
C VAL A 61 -6.33 -5.41 -21.50
N ASN A 62 -5.49 -5.00 -20.55
CA ASN A 62 -4.04 -5.16 -20.61
C ASN A 62 -3.56 -6.12 -19.52
N ASP A 63 -3.05 -7.28 -19.91
CA ASP A 63 -2.48 -8.25 -18.98
C ASP A 63 -1.03 -7.87 -18.62
N ILE A 64 -0.77 -7.60 -17.35
CA ILE A 64 0.58 -7.31 -16.84
C ILE A 64 1.38 -8.58 -16.49
N GLY A 65 0.85 -9.76 -16.77
CA GLY A 65 1.61 -11.02 -16.82
C GLY A 65 2.66 -11.06 -17.92
N GLU A 66 2.47 -10.24 -18.95
CA GLU A 66 3.35 -10.14 -20.11
C GLU A 66 4.14 -8.83 -20.09
N GLU A 67 5.18 -8.74 -20.91
CA GLU A 67 5.93 -7.49 -21.06
C GLU A 67 5.04 -6.38 -21.65
N THR A 68 4.96 -5.25 -20.95
CA THR A 68 4.19 -4.07 -21.35
C THR A 68 5.10 -2.86 -21.59
N SER A 69 4.52 -1.73 -22.00
CA SER A 69 5.23 -0.45 -22.01
C SER A 69 5.17 0.30 -20.67
N PHE A 70 4.51 -0.27 -19.66
CA PHE A 70 4.30 0.35 -18.34
C PHE A 70 5.61 0.35 -17.53
N HIS A 71 5.67 1.14 -16.47
CA HIS A 71 6.80 1.11 -15.54
C HIS A 71 6.83 -0.20 -14.74
N LEU A 72 5.69 -0.84 -14.50
CA LEU A 72 5.62 -2.14 -13.83
C LEU A 72 4.77 -3.14 -14.61
N ASP A 73 5.32 -4.34 -14.76
CA ASP A 73 4.64 -5.58 -15.12
C ASP A 73 5.32 -6.73 -14.35
N ILE A 74 4.73 -7.93 -14.37
CA ILE A 74 5.23 -9.09 -13.63
C ILE A 74 6.67 -9.45 -14.07
N PRO A 75 7.02 -9.53 -15.37
CA PRO A 75 8.40 -9.76 -15.80
C PRO A 75 9.41 -8.72 -15.29
N LYS A 76 9.07 -7.44 -15.30
CA LYS A 76 9.94 -6.37 -14.76
C LYS A 76 10.05 -6.44 -13.25
N ALA A 77 8.95 -6.69 -12.53
CA ALA A 77 8.96 -6.87 -11.09
C ALA A 77 9.88 -8.04 -10.68
N GLN A 78 9.76 -9.18 -11.36
CA GLN A 78 10.65 -10.34 -11.15
C GLN A 78 12.11 -10.02 -11.48
N THR A 79 12.38 -9.34 -12.59
CA THR A 79 13.73 -8.94 -12.99
C THR A 79 14.37 -7.97 -12.01
N GLY A 80 13.58 -7.02 -11.51
CA GLY A 80 13.99 -6.01 -10.55
C GLY A 80 13.86 -6.44 -9.09
N GLY A 81 13.50 -7.69 -8.82
CA GLY A 81 13.40 -8.23 -7.46
C GLY A 81 12.31 -7.59 -6.59
N ILE A 82 11.28 -6.94 -7.17
CA ILE A 82 10.15 -6.40 -6.42
C ILE A 82 9.21 -7.55 -6.06
N ASP A 83 9.13 -7.88 -4.77
CA ASP A 83 8.35 -9.02 -4.29
C ASP A 83 6.90 -8.68 -3.92
N ALA A 84 6.69 -7.48 -3.38
CA ALA A 84 5.40 -7.10 -2.80
C ALA A 84 5.01 -5.63 -3.11
N PRO A 85 4.58 -5.33 -4.34
CA PRO A 85 4.12 -4.00 -4.71
C PRO A 85 2.71 -3.70 -4.17
N PHE A 86 2.51 -2.46 -3.74
CA PHE A 86 1.22 -1.89 -3.40
C PHE A 86 0.54 -1.42 -4.69
N PHE A 87 -0.58 -2.03 -5.05
CA PHE A 87 -1.35 -1.64 -6.22
C PHE A 87 -2.47 -0.69 -5.82
N ALA A 88 -2.39 0.55 -6.29
CA ALA A 88 -3.34 1.61 -5.98
C ALA A 88 -4.59 1.52 -6.86
N ALA A 89 -5.75 1.44 -6.21
CA ALA A 89 -7.03 1.76 -6.81
C ALA A 89 -7.23 3.28 -6.73
N TYR A 90 -6.59 4.00 -7.66
CA TYR A 90 -6.63 5.46 -7.73
C TYR A 90 -7.98 6.01 -8.20
N THR A 91 -8.49 6.98 -7.43
CA THR A 91 -9.55 7.87 -7.92
C THR A 91 -9.23 9.34 -7.68
N SER A 92 -9.59 10.17 -8.66
CA SER A 92 -9.61 11.62 -8.49
C SER A 92 -11.03 12.09 -8.19
N GLY A 93 -11.14 13.22 -7.51
CA GLY A 93 -12.36 14.02 -7.56
C GLY A 93 -12.65 14.42 -9.01
N TYR A 94 -13.91 14.58 -9.38
CA TYR A 94 -14.30 15.22 -10.65
C TYR A 94 -15.09 16.49 -10.33
N TYR A 95 -14.98 17.53 -11.18
CA TYR A 95 -15.86 18.70 -11.11
C TYR A 95 -17.34 18.24 -11.14
N ASP A 96 -18.18 18.88 -10.33
CA ASP A 96 -19.62 18.61 -10.15
C ASP A 96 -20.04 17.33 -9.39
N ASN A 97 -19.10 16.58 -8.79
CA ASN A 97 -19.42 15.43 -7.93
C ASN A 97 -20.37 14.42 -8.63
N ASN A 98 -20.16 14.19 -9.94
CA ASN A 98 -20.94 13.22 -10.67
C ASN A 98 -20.45 11.82 -10.26
N PRO A 99 -21.34 10.92 -9.81
CA PRO A 99 -21.01 9.67 -9.16
C PRO A 99 -20.26 8.80 -10.15
N ARG A 100 -18.94 8.72 -9.96
CA ARG A 100 -18.03 7.75 -10.58
C ARG A 100 -16.95 7.28 -9.61
N THR A 101 -17.06 7.61 -8.31
CA THR A 101 -15.97 7.40 -7.34
C THR A 101 -15.90 5.94 -6.90
N ILE A 102 -17.04 5.33 -6.58
CA ILE A 102 -17.08 3.91 -6.23
C ILE A 102 -16.77 3.04 -7.44
N SER A 103 -17.38 3.35 -8.60
CA SER A 103 -17.28 2.51 -9.79
C SER A 103 -15.85 2.45 -10.34
N ARG A 104 -15.12 3.57 -10.37
CA ARG A 104 -13.71 3.56 -10.77
C ARG A 104 -12.84 2.80 -9.78
N THR A 105 -13.02 3.03 -8.47
CA THR A 105 -12.29 2.30 -7.42
C THR A 105 -12.49 0.79 -7.59
N LEU A 106 -13.75 0.35 -7.71
CA LEU A 106 -14.10 -1.05 -7.87
C LEU A 106 -13.62 -1.64 -9.20
N ALA A 107 -13.60 -0.88 -10.28
CA ALA A 107 -13.05 -1.34 -11.55
C ALA A 107 -11.54 -1.65 -11.44
N LEU A 108 -10.77 -0.82 -10.74
CA LEU A 108 -9.34 -1.05 -10.51
C LEU A 108 -9.08 -2.23 -9.56
N ILE A 109 -9.89 -2.37 -8.50
CA ILE A 109 -9.83 -3.54 -7.61
C ILE A 109 -10.19 -4.81 -8.42
N ASN A 110 -11.23 -4.76 -9.24
CA ASN A 110 -11.63 -5.86 -10.11
C ASN A 110 -10.53 -6.23 -11.11
N ALA A 111 -9.84 -5.24 -11.68
CA ALA A 111 -8.71 -5.46 -12.56
C ALA A 111 -7.57 -6.23 -11.87
N LEU A 112 -7.31 -5.94 -10.59
CA LEU A 112 -6.33 -6.67 -9.79
C LEU A 112 -6.72 -8.15 -9.60
N TYR A 113 -7.99 -8.43 -9.29
CA TYR A 113 -8.51 -9.80 -9.21
C TYR A 113 -8.47 -10.53 -10.55
N TRP A 114 -8.76 -9.82 -11.64
CA TRP A 114 -8.61 -10.36 -13.00
C TRP A 114 -7.14 -10.69 -13.31
N THR A 115 -6.19 -9.82 -12.94
CA THR A 115 -4.76 -10.09 -13.10
C THR A 115 -4.32 -11.33 -12.34
N GLU A 116 -4.78 -11.54 -11.10
CA GLU A 116 -4.52 -12.77 -10.35
C GLU A 116 -5.10 -14.01 -11.06
N GLU A 117 -6.33 -13.93 -11.57
CA GLU A 117 -6.97 -15.03 -12.29
C GLU A 117 -6.21 -15.41 -13.57
N GLN A 118 -5.69 -14.43 -14.31
CA GLN A 118 -4.89 -14.68 -15.51
C GLN A 118 -3.48 -15.22 -15.19
N ASN A 119 -2.92 -14.84 -14.05
CA ASN A 119 -1.52 -15.10 -13.68
C ASN A 119 -1.34 -15.89 -12.37
N PRO A 120 -2.07 -16.99 -12.14
CA PRO A 120 -2.11 -17.64 -10.83
C PRO A 120 -0.80 -18.33 -10.44
N GLU A 121 0.14 -18.53 -11.36
CA GLU A 121 1.44 -19.12 -11.07
C GLU A 121 2.49 -18.09 -10.61
N ASP A 122 2.31 -16.81 -10.96
CA ASP A 122 3.31 -15.75 -10.74
C ASP A 122 2.80 -14.62 -9.83
N PHE A 123 1.49 -14.53 -9.60
CA PHE A 123 0.85 -13.42 -8.91
C PHE A 123 -0.17 -13.92 -7.87
N ASN A 124 -0.25 -13.25 -6.72
CA ASN A 124 -1.26 -13.54 -5.71
C ASN A 124 -1.58 -12.29 -4.87
N ILE A 125 -2.86 -11.93 -4.79
CA ILE A 125 -3.37 -10.88 -3.91
C ILE A 125 -3.15 -11.32 -2.47
N SER A 126 -2.42 -10.50 -1.71
CA SER A 126 -1.94 -10.84 -0.38
C SER A 126 -2.31 -9.72 0.59
N SER A 127 -3.31 -9.98 1.43
CA SER A 127 -3.95 -8.96 2.28
C SER A 127 -3.61 -9.13 3.75
N THR A 128 -2.64 -9.97 4.08
CA THR A 128 -2.03 -10.04 5.42
C THR A 128 -0.52 -10.19 5.31
N THR A 129 0.22 -9.71 6.30
CA THR A 129 1.68 -9.92 6.36
C THR A 129 2.08 -11.38 6.27
N LYS A 130 1.25 -12.28 6.81
CA LYS A 130 1.45 -13.73 6.68
C LYS A 130 1.27 -14.22 5.24
N GLU A 131 0.24 -13.76 4.54
CA GLU A 131 0.01 -14.09 3.13
C GLU A 131 1.13 -13.53 2.27
N ILE A 132 1.52 -12.27 2.47
CA ILE A 132 2.63 -11.64 1.76
C ILE A 132 3.88 -12.51 1.88
N GLN A 133 4.29 -12.84 3.11
CA GLN A 133 5.45 -13.71 3.34
C GLN A 133 5.33 -15.10 2.70
N GLN A 134 4.11 -15.67 2.68
CA GLN A 134 3.88 -16.97 2.08
C GLN A 134 3.95 -16.94 0.55
N THR A 135 3.42 -15.88 -0.05
CA THR A 135 3.44 -15.63 -1.50
C THR A 135 4.87 -15.43 -1.99
N VAL A 136 5.65 -14.57 -1.32
CA VAL A 136 7.06 -14.35 -1.65
C VAL A 136 7.87 -15.64 -1.54
N ARG A 137 7.67 -16.45 -0.48
CA ARG A 137 8.33 -17.78 -0.36
C ARG A 137 7.96 -18.77 -1.46
N ASN A 138 6.81 -18.57 -2.10
CA ASN A 138 6.38 -19.37 -3.24
C ASN A 138 6.93 -18.83 -4.58
N ASN A 139 7.78 -17.81 -4.56
CA ASN A 139 8.34 -17.10 -5.71
C ASN A 139 7.27 -16.46 -6.60
N LYS A 140 6.26 -15.83 -5.96
CA LYS A 140 5.21 -15.07 -6.62
C LYS A 140 5.25 -13.62 -6.15
N ILE A 141 4.72 -12.72 -6.98
CA ILE A 141 4.44 -11.34 -6.63
C ILE A 141 3.27 -11.30 -5.64
N ALA A 142 3.53 -10.74 -4.46
CA ALA A 142 2.54 -10.51 -3.42
C ALA A 142 1.89 -9.14 -3.61
N ALA A 143 0.82 -9.10 -4.40
CA ALA A 143 0.10 -7.87 -4.68
C ALA A 143 -0.67 -7.39 -3.45
N ILE A 144 -0.35 -6.18 -2.98
CA ILE A 144 -0.99 -5.58 -1.80
C ILE A 144 -2.03 -4.57 -2.30
N PRO A 145 -3.34 -4.82 -2.13
CA PRO A 145 -4.36 -3.89 -2.60
C PRO A 145 -4.44 -2.64 -1.74
N THR A 146 -4.47 -1.47 -2.37
CA THR A 146 -4.56 -0.17 -1.70
C THR A 146 -5.57 0.75 -2.40
N ILE A 147 -6.04 1.79 -1.71
CA ILE A 147 -6.89 2.85 -2.28
C ILE A 147 -6.16 4.19 -2.15
N GLU A 148 -6.11 4.93 -3.25
CA GLU A 148 -5.62 6.30 -3.27
C GLU A 148 -6.78 7.25 -3.60
N GLY A 149 -7.17 8.04 -2.60
CA GLY A 149 -8.34 8.91 -2.70
C GLY A 149 -9.64 8.13 -2.49
N ALA A 150 -10.12 8.10 -1.25
CA ALA A 150 -11.36 7.42 -0.86
C ALA A 150 -12.62 8.29 -1.09
N TYR A 151 -12.77 8.86 -2.30
CA TYR A 151 -13.90 9.76 -2.64
C TYR A 151 -15.27 9.07 -2.65
N SER A 152 -15.29 7.74 -2.65
CA SER A 152 -16.49 6.91 -2.54
C SER A 152 -17.07 6.84 -1.13
N LEU A 153 -16.28 7.14 -0.10
CA LEU A 153 -16.73 7.13 1.29
C LEU A 153 -17.46 8.43 1.62
N GLN A 154 -18.76 8.33 1.87
CA GLN A 154 -19.67 9.43 2.14
C GLN A 154 -20.46 9.17 3.43
N GLU A 155 -21.07 10.21 4.01
CA GLU A 155 -21.76 10.13 5.31
C GLU A 155 -22.75 8.95 5.42
N HIS A 156 -23.42 8.61 4.32
CA HIS A 156 -24.46 7.59 4.29
C HIS A 156 -23.95 6.14 4.09
N ASN A 157 -22.67 5.94 3.72
CA ASN A 157 -22.14 4.61 3.38
C ASN A 157 -20.72 4.32 3.88
N ALA A 158 -19.99 5.31 4.41
CA ALA A 158 -18.53 5.25 4.60
C ALA A 158 -18.05 4.04 5.42
N ILE A 159 -18.67 3.78 6.57
CA ILE A 159 -18.22 2.72 7.48
C ILE A 159 -18.42 1.34 6.87
N GLU A 160 -19.59 1.08 6.32
CA GLU A 160 -19.88 -0.23 5.75
C GLU A 160 -19.14 -0.45 4.43
N LEU A 161 -19.01 0.58 3.59
CA LEU A 161 -18.20 0.49 2.37
C LEU A 161 -16.71 0.28 2.69
N LEU A 162 -16.19 0.87 3.77
CA LEU A 162 -14.85 0.58 4.29
C LEU A 162 -14.68 -0.90 4.66
N HIS A 163 -15.68 -1.51 5.32
CA HIS A 163 -15.68 -2.95 5.58
C HIS A 163 -15.68 -3.77 4.28
N GLN A 164 -16.47 -3.37 3.27
CA GLN A 164 -16.45 -4.05 1.96
C GLN A 164 -15.09 -3.93 1.27
N TYR A 165 -14.40 -2.79 1.36
CA TYR A 165 -13.03 -2.64 0.88
C TYR A 165 -12.05 -3.55 1.63
N ASN A 166 -12.18 -3.66 2.96
CA ASN A 166 -11.38 -4.60 3.73
C ASN A 166 -11.67 -6.07 3.35
N ASP A 167 -12.93 -6.42 3.07
CA ASP A 167 -13.33 -7.75 2.59
C ASP A 167 -12.72 -8.07 1.21
N LEU A 168 -12.56 -7.05 0.36
CA LEU A 168 -11.87 -7.10 -0.94
C LEU A 168 -10.33 -7.03 -0.80
N GLY A 169 -9.81 -7.14 0.42
CA GLY A 169 -8.39 -7.25 0.68
C GLY A 169 -7.61 -5.94 0.71
N ILE A 170 -8.27 -4.77 0.65
CA ILE A 170 -7.60 -3.47 0.83
C ILE A 170 -6.99 -3.41 2.23
N LYS A 171 -5.71 -3.03 2.31
CA LYS A 171 -4.98 -2.93 3.60
C LYS A 171 -4.43 -1.55 3.90
N VAL A 172 -4.32 -0.70 2.89
CA VAL A 172 -3.87 0.67 3.04
C VAL A 172 -4.83 1.56 2.26
N LEU A 173 -5.30 2.63 2.90
CA LEU A 173 -6.26 3.54 2.29
C LEU A 173 -5.85 4.99 2.58
N GLY A 174 -5.57 5.73 1.51
CA GLY A 174 -5.35 7.16 1.53
C GLY A 174 -6.67 7.91 1.39
N PHE A 175 -6.98 8.80 2.33
CA PHE A 175 -8.26 9.51 2.33
C PHE A 175 -8.39 10.38 1.09
N ASN A 176 -7.33 11.09 0.75
CA ASN A 176 -7.32 12.10 -0.27
C ASN A 176 -6.41 11.69 -1.43
N TRP A 177 -6.75 12.17 -2.63
CA TRP A 177 -5.71 12.54 -3.60
C TRP A 177 -5.36 14.02 -3.33
N ASN A 178 -4.88 14.80 -4.31
CA ASN A 178 -4.58 16.21 -4.06
C ASN A 178 -5.78 17.06 -3.62
N TYR A 179 -7.01 16.57 -3.73
CA TYR A 179 -8.21 17.35 -3.43
C TYR A 179 -8.99 16.84 -2.22
N SER A 180 -9.73 17.76 -1.62
CA SER A 180 -10.58 17.53 -0.46
C SER A 180 -11.80 16.70 -0.80
N ASN A 181 -12.27 15.92 0.16
CA ASN A 181 -13.47 15.11 0.06
C ASN A 181 -14.22 15.07 1.41
N ALA A 182 -15.14 14.13 1.57
CA ALA A 182 -15.96 14.02 2.77
C ALA A 182 -15.15 13.68 4.05
N LEU A 183 -13.95 13.12 3.91
CA LEU A 183 -13.12 12.67 5.03
C LEU A 183 -12.14 13.74 5.51
N GLY A 184 -11.63 14.57 4.61
CA GLY A 184 -10.63 15.56 4.95
C GLY A 184 -10.11 16.32 3.75
N GLU A 185 -9.09 17.11 4.01
CA GLU A 185 -8.53 18.05 3.04
C GLU A 185 -7.22 17.50 2.47
N GLY A 186 -7.11 17.53 1.15
CA GLY A 186 -5.90 17.17 0.42
C GLY A 186 -4.90 18.31 0.34
N THR A 187 -3.79 18.09 -0.37
CA THR A 187 -2.70 19.06 -0.51
C THR A 187 -3.19 20.37 -1.12
N ASP A 188 -4.06 20.31 -2.13
CA ASP A 188 -4.58 21.47 -2.85
C ASP A 188 -5.94 21.91 -2.28
N ARG A 189 -6.10 23.23 -2.07
CA ARG A 189 -7.28 23.87 -1.47
C ARG A 189 -8.57 23.66 -2.27
N VAL A 190 -8.46 23.61 -3.60
CA VAL A 190 -9.61 23.50 -4.51
C VAL A 190 -9.25 22.62 -5.68
N TYR A 191 -10.22 21.84 -6.14
CA TYR A 191 -10.09 21.06 -7.37
C TYR A 191 -9.63 21.90 -8.56
N GLY A 192 -8.55 21.47 -9.22
CA GLY A 192 -8.04 22.10 -10.42
C GLY A 192 -7.50 23.51 -10.21
N ASP A 193 -7.08 23.86 -8.99
CA ASP A 193 -6.41 25.13 -8.73
C ASP A 193 -5.10 25.20 -9.52
N PRO A 194 -4.99 26.10 -10.54
CA PRO A 194 -3.77 26.19 -11.33
C PRO A 194 -2.57 26.70 -10.52
N GLU A 195 -2.82 27.34 -9.38
CA GLU A 195 -1.77 27.82 -8.47
C GLU A 195 -1.37 26.75 -7.44
N ARG A 196 -2.07 25.60 -7.40
CA ARG A 196 -1.88 24.52 -6.41
C ARG A 196 -1.77 25.08 -4.99
N THR A 197 -2.71 25.97 -4.63
CA THR A 197 -2.70 26.65 -3.34
C THR A 197 -2.86 25.60 -2.24
N PRO A 198 -1.97 25.54 -1.23
CA PRO A 198 -2.11 24.59 -0.14
C PRO A 198 -3.45 24.72 0.60
N SER A 199 -4.08 23.59 0.94
CA SER A 199 -5.25 23.62 1.83
C SER A 199 -4.85 23.94 3.27
N GLU A 200 -5.66 24.75 3.95
CA GLU A 200 -5.57 25.02 5.40
C GLU A 200 -6.66 24.27 6.19
N GLY A 201 -7.50 23.48 5.53
CA GLY A 201 -8.49 22.64 6.19
C GLY A 201 -7.87 21.34 6.72
N GLY A 202 -8.61 20.60 7.55
CA GLY A 202 -8.14 19.42 8.24
C GLY A 202 -9.09 18.22 8.11
N LEU A 203 -9.00 17.31 9.07
CA LEU A 203 -9.82 16.11 9.12
C LEU A 203 -11.28 16.43 9.50
N THR A 204 -12.25 15.81 8.84
CA THR A 204 -13.66 15.96 9.19
C THR A 204 -14.06 15.01 10.33
N GLU A 205 -15.24 15.18 10.91
CA GLU A 205 -15.78 14.23 11.91
C GLU A 205 -15.97 12.83 11.29
N LEU A 206 -16.48 12.76 10.05
CA LEU A 206 -16.58 11.52 9.30
C LEU A 206 -15.20 10.89 9.05
N GLY A 207 -14.20 11.68 8.68
CA GLY A 207 -12.84 11.20 8.51
C GLY A 207 -12.22 10.66 9.80
N ALA A 208 -12.52 11.29 10.94
CA ALA A 208 -12.09 10.80 12.24
C ALA A 208 -12.77 9.47 12.61
N ASP A 209 -14.04 9.29 12.27
CA ASP A 209 -14.75 8.03 12.48
C ASP A 209 -14.20 6.91 11.58
N VAL A 210 -13.93 7.22 10.31
CA VAL A 210 -13.27 6.29 9.36
C VAL A 210 -11.86 5.92 9.85
N ALA A 211 -11.06 6.88 10.32
CA ALA A 211 -9.73 6.61 10.86
C ALA A 211 -9.75 5.63 12.05
N ARG A 212 -10.70 5.82 12.98
CA ARG A 212 -10.87 4.90 14.12
C ARG A 212 -11.31 3.52 13.66
N GLU A 213 -12.25 3.45 12.72
CA GLU A 213 -12.70 2.16 12.20
C GLU A 213 -11.59 1.41 11.45
N MET A 214 -10.72 2.12 10.73
CA MET A 214 -9.53 1.54 10.11
C MET A 214 -8.60 0.90 11.15
N ASN A 215 -8.41 1.53 12.31
CA ASN A 215 -7.68 0.89 13.41
C ASN A 215 -8.39 -0.38 13.91
N THR A 216 -9.72 -0.33 14.08
CA THR A 216 -10.53 -1.49 14.49
C THR A 216 -10.34 -2.69 13.56
N ILE A 217 -10.34 -2.47 12.24
CA ILE A 217 -10.28 -3.54 11.24
C ILE A 217 -8.87 -3.90 10.78
N GLY A 218 -7.84 -3.20 11.28
CA GLY A 218 -6.44 -3.45 10.91
C GLY A 218 -6.10 -2.99 9.50
N MET A 219 -6.57 -1.81 9.11
CA MET A 219 -6.22 -1.12 7.87
C MET A 219 -5.33 0.09 8.17
N ALA A 220 -4.24 0.25 7.42
CA ALA A 220 -3.31 1.35 7.61
C ALA A 220 -3.85 2.63 6.94
N ILE A 221 -3.71 3.75 7.63
CA ILE A 221 -4.06 5.06 7.08
C ILE A 221 -2.86 5.55 6.27
N ASP A 222 -3.07 5.84 4.99
CA ASP A 222 -2.07 6.50 4.15
C ASP A 222 -2.23 8.02 4.21
N VAL A 223 -1.18 8.70 4.66
CA VAL A 223 -1.14 10.16 4.84
C VAL A 223 -0.50 10.89 3.67
N SER A 224 -0.10 10.18 2.62
CA SER A 224 0.24 10.79 1.33
C SER A 224 -0.93 11.63 0.82
N HIS A 225 -0.63 12.69 0.08
CA HIS A 225 -1.57 13.68 -0.46
C HIS A 225 -2.33 14.55 0.55
N MET A 226 -2.35 14.22 1.84
CA MET A 226 -3.07 14.99 2.84
C MET A 226 -2.54 16.43 2.94
N SER A 227 -3.43 17.37 3.26
CA SER A 227 -2.99 18.67 3.76
C SER A 227 -2.18 18.46 5.05
N ARG A 228 -1.33 19.44 5.38
CA ARG A 228 -0.57 19.40 6.62
C ARG A 228 -1.47 19.28 7.85
N ASN A 229 -2.61 19.96 7.87
CA ASN A 229 -3.53 19.90 9.03
C ASN A 229 -4.22 18.54 9.12
N THR A 230 -4.70 18.00 7.99
CA THR A 230 -5.30 16.65 7.95
C THR A 230 -4.30 15.60 8.44
N PHE A 231 -3.02 15.70 8.05
CA PHE A 231 -1.96 14.82 8.54
C PHE A 231 -1.88 14.81 10.07
N PHE A 232 -1.80 15.98 10.72
CA PHE A 232 -1.71 16.05 12.18
C PHE A 232 -3.01 15.64 12.87
N ASP A 233 -4.16 16.01 12.33
CA ASP A 233 -5.46 15.59 12.87
C ASP A 233 -5.64 14.07 12.81
N VAL A 234 -5.12 13.40 11.77
CA VAL A 234 -5.09 11.93 11.69
C VAL A 234 -4.20 11.35 12.79
N LEU A 235 -3.00 11.90 13.00
CA LEU A 235 -2.10 11.44 14.06
C LEU A 235 -2.69 11.62 15.46
N ASP A 236 -3.54 12.63 15.68
CA ASP A 236 -4.25 12.85 16.94
C ASP A 236 -5.37 11.83 17.19
N VAL A 237 -5.85 11.14 16.16
CA VAL A 237 -7.01 10.23 16.24
C VAL A 237 -6.63 8.76 16.09
N THR A 238 -5.57 8.44 15.35
CA THR A 238 -5.13 7.05 15.10
C THR A 238 -4.34 6.48 16.27
N ASP A 239 -4.68 5.26 16.66
CA ASP A 239 -3.93 4.46 17.65
C ASP A 239 -2.92 3.51 17.00
N ALA A 240 -2.97 3.34 15.66
CA ALA A 240 -2.06 2.50 14.90
C ALA A 240 -1.05 3.33 14.09
N PRO A 241 0.12 2.75 13.72
CA PRO A 241 1.09 3.41 12.86
C PRO A 241 0.51 3.79 11.49
N VAL A 242 0.81 5.00 11.02
CA VAL A 242 0.45 5.46 9.66
C VAL A 242 1.52 5.14 8.63
N ILE A 243 1.16 5.17 7.36
CA ILE A 243 2.07 5.06 6.22
C ILE A 243 1.99 6.35 5.40
N ALA A 244 3.10 6.89 4.92
CA ALA A 244 3.12 7.77 3.76
C ALA A 244 3.59 6.91 2.58
N SER A 245 2.66 6.40 1.78
CA SER A 245 2.87 5.39 0.72
C SER A 245 3.86 5.83 -0.36
N HIS A 246 3.90 7.12 -0.68
CA HIS A 246 4.85 7.74 -1.60
C HIS A 246 4.92 9.26 -1.31
N SER A 247 5.96 9.69 -0.61
CA SER A 247 6.22 11.12 -0.35
C SER A 247 7.72 11.40 -0.27
N GLY A 248 8.13 12.64 -0.56
CA GLY A 248 9.51 13.08 -0.39
C GLY A 248 9.72 13.85 0.92
N VAL A 249 10.88 14.50 1.04
CA VAL A 249 11.33 15.24 2.22
C VAL A 249 11.50 16.71 1.87
N ASP A 250 10.74 17.58 2.54
CA ASP A 250 10.64 19.01 2.18
C ASP A 250 11.96 19.75 2.40
N ALA A 251 12.73 19.33 3.42
CA ALA A 251 14.03 19.90 3.73
C ALA A 251 15.10 19.63 2.65
N VAL A 252 14.95 18.55 1.86
CA VAL A 252 15.80 18.26 0.71
C VAL A 252 15.30 19.01 -0.53
N LYS A 253 14.01 18.86 -0.82
CA LYS A 253 13.33 19.59 -1.91
C LYS A 253 12.00 20.14 -1.42
N ALA A 254 11.92 21.46 -1.34
CA ALA A 254 10.68 22.13 -0.98
C ALA A 254 9.58 21.82 -2.02
N HIS A 255 8.51 21.16 -1.59
CA HIS A 255 7.38 20.78 -2.43
C HIS A 255 6.15 20.45 -1.55
N PRO A 256 4.92 20.88 -1.90
CA PRO A 256 3.72 20.63 -1.07
C PRO A 256 3.39 19.16 -0.81
N ARG A 257 3.88 18.25 -1.66
CA ARG A 257 3.73 16.79 -1.49
C ARG A 257 4.81 16.15 -0.62
N ASN A 258 5.83 16.89 -0.22
CA ASN A 258 6.88 16.38 0.65
C ASN A 258 6.56 16.66 2.11
N LEU A 259 6.94 15.73 2.98
CA LEU A 259 6.75 15.88 4.42
C LEU A 259 7.83 16.82 4.98
N THR A 260 7.39 17.75 5.81
CA THR A 260 8.28 18.61 6.59
C THR A 260 8.98 17.81 7.71
N ASP A 261 10.13 18.29 8.20
CA ASP A 261 10.82 17.67 9.35
C ASP A 261 9.90 17.50 10.57
N GLU A 262 8.96 18.43 10.77
CA GLU A 262 7.97 18.35 11.85
C GLU A 262 6.99 17.18 11.65
N GLN A 263 6.52 16.97 10.41
CA GLN A 263 5.68 15.82 10.08
C GLN A 263 6.44 14.51 10.18
N LEU A 264 7.72 14.48 9.76
CA LEU A 264 8.57 13.30 9.89
C LEU A 264 8.76 12.91 11.36
N LEU A 265 9.07 13.86 12.23
CA LEU A 265 9.20 13.61 13.68
C LEU A 265 7.89 13.11 14.30
N ALA A 266 6.74 13.67 13.91
CA ALA A 266 5.45 13.19 14.40
C ALA A 266 5.11 11.77 13.88
N LEU A 267 5.50 11.45 12.65
CA LEU A 267 5.38 10.11 12.07
C LEU A 267 6.27 9.10 12.82
N GLU A 268 7.48 9.49 13.21
CA GLU A 268 8.37 8.68 14.06
C GLU A 268 7.76 8.41 15.43
N GLU A 269 7.25 9.44 16.12
CA GLU A 269 6.58 9.31 17.41
C GLU A 269 5.36 8.38 17.36
N ASN A 270 4.62 8.38 16.24
CA ASN A 270 3.50 7.47 15.98
C ASN A 270 3.94 6.02 15.68
N GLY A 271 5.20 5.79 15.31
CA GLY A 271 5.70 4.48 14.88
C GLY A 271 5.56 4.20 13.37
N GLY A 272 5.13 5.21 12.61
CA GLY A 272 4.78 5.13 11.19
C GLY A 272 5.97 4.95 10.24
N LEU A 273 5.69 5.03 8.94
CA LEU A 273 6.66 4.82 7.87
C LEU A 273 6.47 5.85 6.75
N ILE A 274 7.56 6.46 6.29
CA ILE A 274 7.58 7.16 5.00
C ILE A 274 8.25 6.27 3.95
N ASN A 275 7.54 6.01 2.86
CA ASN A 275 8.08 5.42 1.66
C ASN A 275 8.51 6.56 0.71
N ILE A 276 9.80 6.60 0.39
CA ILE A 276 10.37 7.67 -0.43
C ILE A 276 9.95 7.50 -1.89
N VAL A 277 9.31 8.55 -2.41
CA VAL A 277 8.83 8.65 -3.79
C VAL A 277 9.94 8.75 -4.82
N PHE A 278 9.75 8.21 -6.03
CA PHE A 278 10.79 8.27 -7.09
C PHE A 278 10.56 9.42 -8.09
N TYR A 279 9.48 10.18 -7.97
CA TYR A 279 9.13 11.25 -8.89
C TYR A 279 10.12 12.44 -8.83
N PRO A 280 10.90 12.73 -9.90
CA PRO A 280 11.95 13.75 -9.86
C PRO A 280 11.48 15.15 -9.45
N ALA A 281 10.25 15.54 -9.79
CA ALA A 281 9.70 16.84 -9.41
C ALA A 281 9.58 17.02 -7.88
N PHE A 282 9.52 15.91 -7.14
CA PHE A 282 9.48 15.88 -5.68
C PHE A 282 10.87 15.70 -5.06
N LEU A 283 11.86 15.28 -5.84
CA LEU A 283 13.20 14.94 -5.34
C LEU A 283 14.23 16.03 -5.57
N THR A 284 14.18 16.69 -6.72
CA THR A 284 15.27 17.58 -7.15
C THR A 284 14.76 18.78 -7.94
N ASN A 285 15.65 19.74 -8.20
CA ASN A 285 15.38 20.83 -9.13
C ASN A 285 15.86 20.50 -10.56
N ASP A 286 16.57 19.39 -10.72
CA ASP A 286 16.95 18.88 -12.04
C ASP A 286 15.74 18.21 -12.72
N GLU A 287 15.65 18.36 -14.05
CA GLU A 287 14.44 17.99 -14.80
C GLU A 287 14.17 16.49 -14.78
N THR A 288 15.24 15.68 -14.81
CA THR A 288 15.14 14.24 -14.96
C THR A 288 15.37 13.47 -13.66
N GLY A 289 16.22 13.99 -12.75
CA GLY A 289 16.61 13.32 -11.51
C GLY A 289 17.30 11.96 -11.70
N SER A 290 17.93 11.45 -10.64
CA SER A 290 18.59 10.15 -10.63
C SER A 290 18.36 9.38 -9.32
N VAL A 291 18.83 8.13 -9.27
CA VAL A 291 18.75 7.28 -8.07
C VAL A 291 19.41 7.94 -6.84
N ASP A 292 20.47 8.72 -7.04
CA ASP A 292 21.12 9.46 -5.95
C ASP A 292 20.19 10.50 -5.30
N ASP A 293 19.30 11.15 -6.05
CA ASP A 293 18.29 12.06 -5.50
C ASP A 293 17.27 11.32 -4.62
N ILE A 294 16.90 10.08 -4.99
CA ILE A 294 16.07 9.20 -4.12
C ILE A 294 16.82 8.95 -2.81
N VAL A 295 18.10 8.58 -2.90
CA VAL A 295 18.88 8.22 -1.71
C VAL A 295 19.26 9.45 -0.88
N ASP A 296 19.34 10.66 -1.45
CA ASP A 296 19.45 11.92 -0.70
C ASP A 296 18.25 12.13 0.24
N HIS A 297 17.04 11.82 -0.24
CA HIS A 297 15.83 11.86 0.56
C HIS A 297 15.82 10.78 1.65
N ILE A 298 16.26 9.55 1.33
CA ILE A 298 16.43 8.47 2.32
C ILE A 298 17.44 8.88 3.40
N ASP A 299 18.59 9.43 3.02
CA ASP A 299 19.64 9.86 3.95
C ASP A 299 19.12 10.91 4.93
N HIS A 300 18.41 11.92 4.45
CA HIS A 300 17.82 12.93 5.34
C HIS A 300 16.82 12.30 6.31
N ALA A 301 15.88 11.50 5.79
CA ALA A 301 14.87 10.85 6.62
C ALA A 301 15.51 9.93 7.67
N VAL A 302 16.44 9.04 7.28
CA VAL A 302 17.14 8.15 8.21
C VAL A 302 17.92 8.93 9.26
N ASN A 303 18.58 10.03 8.90
CA ASN A 303 19.32 10.86 9.86
C ASN A 303 18.40 11.56 10.88
N LEU A 304 17.18 11.92 10.48
CA LEU A 304 16.23 12.63 11.33
C LEU A 304 15.40 11.69 12.21
N ILE A 305 14.78 10.67 11.59
CA ILE A 305 13.79 9.78 12.22
C ILE A 305 14.25 8.34 12.40
N GLY A 306 15.46 8.01 11.94
CA GLY A 306 16.04 6.68 12.11
C GLY A 306 15.64 5.66 11.04
N ILE A 307 16.41 4.58 10.97
CA ILE A 307 16.31 3.58 9.91
C ILE A 307 14.99 2.80 9.88
N ASP A 308 14.24 2.76 10.99
CA ASP A 308 13.04 1.92 11.15
C ASP A 308 11.75 2.53 10.56
N HIS A 309 11.85 3.77 10.03
CA HIS A 309 10.72 4.58 9.58
C HIS A 309 10.81 5.00 8.12
N VAL A 310 11.73 4.41 7.34
CA VAL A 310 11.97 4.76 5.93
C VAL A 310 11.85 3.53 5.04
N GLY A 311 11.18 3.67 3.90
CA GLY A 311 10.98 2.62 2.88
C GLY A 311 10.95 3.19 1.46
N LEU A 312 10.44 2.42 0.51
CA LEU A 312 10.39 2.76 -0.92
C LEU A 312 8.94 2.83 -1.40
N GLY A 313 8.61 3.81 -2.26
CA GLY A 313 7.26 3.98 -2.82
C GLY A 313 7.33 4.65 -4.19
N SER A 314 7.52 3.85 -5.23
CA SER A 314 8.01 4.28 -6.54
C SER A 314 7.12 5.32 -7.22
N ASP A 315 5.81 5.22 -7.08
CA ASP A 315 4.84 5.95 -7.91
C ASP A 315 4.96 5.52 -9.40
N PHE A 316 5.30 4.24 -9.63
CA PHE A 316 5.33 3.64 -10.96
C PHE A 316 3.97 3.79 -11.64
N ASP A 317 3.99 4.11 -12.93
CA ASP A 317 2.84 4.46 -13.76
C ASP A 317 2.00 5.68 -13.33
N GLY A 318 2.26 6.26 -12.15
CA GLY A 318 1.61 7.49 -11.63
C GLY A 318 2.42 8.76 -11.88
N ALA A 319 3.74 8.61 -12.01
CA ALA A 319 4.69 9.70 -12.24
C ALA A 319 5.74 9.40 -13.32
N SER A 320 6.49 10.43 -13.73
CA SER A 320 7.71 10.23 -14.52
C SER A 320 8.84 9.75 -13.62
N MET A 321 9.73 8.90 -14.13
CA MET A 321 10.79 8.28 -13.33
C MET A 321 12.18 8.89 -13.56
N PRO A 322 13.15 8.71 -12.64
CA PRO A 322 14.53 9.18 -12.76
C PRO A 322 15.24 8.60 -13.99
N GLU A 323 16.15 9.35 -14.62
CA GLU A 323 16.73 8.96 -15.92
C GLU A 323 17.47 7.62 -15.92
N ASP A 324 17.98 7.21 -14.77
CA ASP A 324 18.68 5.97 -14.52
C ASP A 324 17.82 4.90 -13.82
N LEU A 325 16.52 5.13 -13.62
CA LEU A 325 15.57 4.14 -13.10
C LEU A 325 14.21 4.37 -13.76
N GLN A 326 14.00 3.82 -14.96
CA GLN A 326 12.82 4.05 -15.79
C GLN A 326 11.69 3.05 -15.55
N ASN A 327 11.94 1.92 -14.89
CA ASN A 327 10.93 0.90 -14.63
C ASN A 327 11.35 -0.05 -13.49
N ALA A 328 10.41 -0.91 -13.10
CA ALA A 328 10.57 -1.89 -12.02
C ALA A 328 11.81 -2.78 -12.14
N ALA A 329 12.27 -3.12 -13.35
CA ALA A 329 13.44 -3.99 -13.54
C ALA A 329 14.76 -3.33 -13.05
N GLU A 330 14.75 -2.02 -12.83
CA GLU A 330 15.93 -1.24 -12.46
C GLU A 330 16.03 -0.95 -10.96
N MET A 331 15.10 -1.48 -10.15
CA MET A 331 15.11 -1.35 -8.69
C MET A 331 16.43 -1.75 -7.99
N PRO A 332 17.23 -2.72 -8.48
CA PRO A 332 18.54 -3.03 -7.88
C PRO A 332 19.49 -1.83 -7.82
N LYS A 333 19.35 -0.82 -8.69
CA LYS A 333 20.18 0.38 -8.68
C LYS A 333 20.04 1.20 -7.40
N VAL A 334 18.86 1.20 -6.77
CA VAL A 334 18.65 1.82 -5.45
C VAL A 334 19.51 1.11 -4.39
N THR A 335 19.60 -0.21 -4.47
CA THR A 335 20.44 -1.00 -3.54
C THR A 335 21.92 -0.76 -3.77
N GLU A 336 22.34 -0.64 -5.04
CA GLU A 336 23.72 -0.28 -5.39
C GLU A 336 24.10 1.06 -4.76
N GLU A 337 23.28 2.10 -4.93
CA GLU A 337 23.52 3.42 -4.34
C GLU A 337 23.57 3.36 -2.80
N LEU A 338 22.64 2.65 -2.15
CA LEU A 338 22.67 2.48 -0.68
C LEU A 338 23.96 1.80 -0.20
N VAL A 339 24.47 0.80 -0.93
CA VAL A 339 25.76 0.16 -0.63
C VAL A 339 26.91 1.16 -0.80
N GLU A 340 26.90 1.97 -1.86
CA GLU A 340 27.91 3.01 -2.11
C GLU A 340 27.94 4.07 -1.01
N ARG A 341 26.78 4.44 -0.47
CA ARG A 341 26.65 5.36 0.69
C ARG A 341 27.02 4.73 2.04
N GLY A 342 27.26 3.42 2.06
CA GLY A 342 27.82 2.71 3.21
C GLY A 342 26.79 2.18 4.20
N TYR A 343 25.52 2.07 3.81
CA TYR A 343 24.53 1.34 4.59
C TYR A 343 24.97 -0.12 4.79
N SER A 344 24.69 -0.66 5.97
CA SER A 344 24.91 -2.09 6.22
C SER A 344 23.82 -2.94 5.56
N SER A 345 24.13 -4.20 5.26
CA SER A 345 23.17 -5.13 4.64
C SER A 345 21.85 -5.21 5.42
N ARG A 346 21.92 -5.14 6.76
CA ARG A 346 20.73 -5.14 7.62
C ARG A 346 19.91 -3.86 7.53
N GLU A 347 20.54 -2.71 7.33
CA GLU A 347 19.84 -1.44 7.14
C GLU A 347 19.18 -1.41 5.76
N ILE A 348 19.86 -1.94 4.74
CA ILE A 348 19.29 -2.10 3.40
C ILE A 348 18.08 -3.05 3.42
N GLU A 349 18.18 -4.21 4.08
CA GLU A 349 17.06 -5.15 4.26
C GLU A 349 15.83 -4.47 4.89
N LYS A 350 16.04 -3.51 5.81
CA LYS A 350 14.96 -2.73 6.41
C LYS A 350 14.33 -1.75 5.42
N LEU A 351 15.17 -0.96 4.72
CA LEU A 351 14.74 0.03 3.73
C LEU A 351 14.00 -0.62 2.55
N LEU A 352 14.48 -1.76 2.07
CA LEU A 352 13.89 -2.45 0.92
C LEU A 352 12.48 -2.99 1.19
N GLY A 353 12.12 -3.28 2.44
CA GLY A 353 10.78 -3.77 2.74
C GLY A 353 10.54 -4.25 4.16
N GLY A 354 11.60 -4.51 4.93
CA GLY A 354 11.47 -4.91 6.34
C GLY A 354 10.65 -3.92 7.17
N ASN A 355 10.78 -2.61 6.92
CA ASN A 355 10.01 -1.59 7.63
C ASN A 355 8.54 -1.54 7.21
N ALA A 356 8.24 -1.67 5.91
CA ALA A 356 6.86 -1.76 5.42
C ALA A 356 6.12 -2.95 6.01
N LEU A 357 6.76 -4.13 6.00
CA LEU A 357 6.19 -5.35 6.61
C LEU A 357 6.02 -5.22 8.13
N ARG A 358 6.92 -4.50 8.82
CA ARG A 358 6.76 -4.19 10.25
C ARG A 358 5.49 -3.39 10.48
N VAL A 359 5.30 -2.28 9.77
CA VAL A 359 4.14 -1.40 9.96
C VAL A 359 2.84 -2.12 9.62
N LEU A 360 2.77 -2.83 8.50
CA LEU A 360 1.59 -3.64 8.17
C LEU A 360 1.26 -4.65 9.28
N ASN A 361 2.27 -5.33 9.83
CA ASN A 361 2.06 -6.29 10.92
C ASN A 361 1.60 -5.60 12.22
N GLU A 362 2.13 -4.42 12.55
CA GLU A 362 1.71 -3.65 13.73
C GLU A 362 0.27 -3.17 13.61
N VAL A 363 -0.14 -2.68 12.44
CA VAL A 363 -1.53 -2.30 12.13
C VAL A 363 -2.46 -3.51 12.23
N GLU A 364 -2.09 -4.64 11.61
CA GLU A 364 -2.85 -5.90 11.71
C GLU A 364 -2.97 -6.39 13.16
N SER A 365 -1.93 -6.21 13.97
CA SER A 365 -1.90 -6.64 15.37
C SER A 365 -2.69 -5.70 16.30
N ALA A 366 -2.88 -4.44 15.91
CA ALA A 366 -3.68 -3.45 16.63
C ALA A 366 -5.19 -3.65 16.41
N ALA A 367 -5.58 -4.36 15.35
CA ALA A 367 -6.97 -4.67 15.03
C ALA A 367 -7.72 -5.29 16.21
N GLU A 368 -8.98 -4.92 16.37
CA GLU A 368 -9.82 -5.52 17.40
C GLU A 368 -10.09 -6.99 17.07
N HIS A 369 -9.78 -7.86 18.03
CA HIS A 369 -10.06 -9.28 17.92
C HIS A 369 -11.06 -9.71 18.99
N ASP A 370 -12.32 -9.92 18.60
CA ASP A 370 -13.32 -10.50 19.50
C ASP A 370 -13.15 -12.02 19.64
N ALA A 371 -12.24 -12.42 20.53
CA ALA A 371 -11.98 -13.81 20.89
C ALA A 371 -13.17 -14.52 21.58
N SER A 372 -14.25 -13.80 21.91
CA SER A 372 -15.45 -14.37 22.55
C SER A 372 -16.42 -15.01 21.53
N LYS A 373 -16.33 -14.63 20.25
CA LYS A 373 -17.12 -15.17 19.13
C LYS A 373 -16.62 -16.56 18.70
N ARG A 374 -16.97 -17.58 19.48
CA ARG A 374 -16.63 -18.99 19.22
C ARG A 374 -17.69 -19.70 18.37
N GLY A 375 -17.30 -20.78 17.68
CA GLY A 375 -18.22 -21.63 16.92
C GLY A 375 -17.84 -21.76 15.45
N VAL A 376 -18.54 -22.64 14.74
CA VAL A 376 -18.37 -22.84 13.30
C VAL A 376 -18.98 -21.63 12.58
N SER A 377 -18.21 -21.02 11.68
CA SER A 377 -18.71 -19.96 10.79
C SER A 377 -19.74 -20.53 9.82
N PRO A 378 -20.85 -19.81 9.55
CA PRO A 378 -21.66 -20.09 8.38
C PRO A 378 -20.79 -20.06 7.12
N VAL A 379 -21.12 -20.89 6.15
CA VAL A 379 -20.53 -20.80 4.81
C VAL A 379 -21.53 -20.05 3.95
N VAL A 380 -21.13 -18.90 3.45
CA VAL A 380 -21.89 -18.10 2.50
C VAL A 380 -21.28 -18.35 1.12
N LYS A 381 -22.12 -18.47 0.09
CA LYS A 381 -21.67 -18.66 -1.29
C LYS A 381 -22.51 -17.78 -2.20
N PRO A 382 -22.04 -16.58 -2.55
CA PRO A 382 -22.68 -15.76 -3.56
C PRO A 382 -22.80 -16.55 -4.86
N ASP A 383 -23.93 -16.39 -5.55
CA ASP A 383 -24.11 -16.94 -6.90
C ASP A 383 -23.30 -16.13 -7.94
N LEU A 384 -22.95 -14.88 -7.60
CA LEU A 384 -22.08 -14.03 -8.40
C LEU A 384 -20.59 -14.37 -8.24
N GLU A 385 -19.90 -14.45 -9.36
CA GLU A 385 -18.44 -14.50 -9.43
C GLU A 385 -17.84 -13.08 -9.28
N MET A 386 -16.54 -13.00 -8.93
CA MET A 386 -15.85 -11.71 -8.83
C MET A 386 -15.73 -11.11 -10.22
N GLY A 387 -16.23 -9.89 -10.40
CA GLY A 387 -16.22 -9.20 -11.69
C GLY A 387 -17.28 -9.69 -12.65
N GLU A 388 -18.35 -10.33 -12.18
CA GLU A 388 -19.41 -10.80 -13.06
C GLU A 388 -20.26 -9.65 -13.63
N ALA A 389 -20.65 -9.80 -14.89
CA ALA A 389 -21.58 -8.92 -15.60
C ALA A 389 -23.04 -9.22 -15.21
N VAL A 390 -23.82 -8.17 -14.94
CA VAL A 390 -25.28 -8.27 -14.76
C VAL A 390 -26.02 -7.40 -15.76
N SER A 391 -27.15 -7.89 -16.27
CA SER A 391 -27.90 -7.25 -17.35
C SER A 391 -29.02 -6.30 -16.89
N SER A 392 -29.17 -6.11 -15.57
CA SER A 392 -30.22 -5.27 -14.97
C SER A 392 -29.62 -4.31 -13.96
N ARG A 393 -30.09 -3.07 -13.96
CA ARG A 393 -29.81 -2.07 -12.90
C ARG A 393 -30.61 -2.32 -11.61
N THR A 394 -31.51 -3.29 -11.63
CA THR A 394 -32.20 -3.83 -10.44
C THR A 394 -31.94 -5.34 -10.41
N PRO A 395 -30.69 -5.77 -10.20
CA PRO A 395 -30.37 -7.19 -10.20
C PRO A 395 -31.03 -7.91 -9.02
N LEU A 396 -31.29 -9.20 -9.22
CA LEU A 396 -31.53 -10.13 -8.13
C LEU A 396 -30.16 -10.65 -7.65
N LEU A 397 -29.84 -10.43 -6.38
CA LEU A 397 -28.57 -10.81 -5.77
C LEU A 397 -28.84 -11.99 -4.83
N GLU A 398 -28.15 -13.12 -5.03
CA GLU A 398 -28.40 -14.36 -4.27
C GLU A 398 -27.13 -14.99 -3.70
N ALA A 399 -27.28 -15.70 -2.59
CA ALA A 399 -26.23 -16.56 -2.01
C ALA A 399 -26.80 -17.82 -1.33
N GLU A 400 -26.14 -18.96 -1.54
CA GLU A 400 -26.39 -20.20 -0.78
C GLU A 400 -25.74 -20.12 0.60
N ILE A 401 -26.50 -20.42 1.65
CA ILE A 401 -26.02 -20.55 3.03
C ILE A 401 -25.82 -22.03 3.37
N ALA A 402 -24.60 -22.54 3.16
CA ALA A 402 -24.29 -23.94 3.38
C ALA A 402 -24.09 -24.26 4.87
N THR A 403 -25.05 -24.97 5.47
CA THR A 403 -25.03 -25.37 6.89
C THR A 403 -24.49 -26.79 7.14
N LYS A 404 -23.84 -27.41 6.14
CA LYS A 404 -23.55 -28.87 6.05
C LYS A 404 -22.80 -29.51 7.26
N ARG A 405 -22.37 -28.74 8.27
CA ARG A 405 -21.84 -29.25 9.55
C ARG A 405 -22.33 -28.54 10.82
N GLY A 406 -23.60 -28.14 10.89
CA GLY A 406 -24.30 -28.01 12.17
C GLY A 406 -24.21 -26.67 12.91
N ALA A 407 -24.00 -25.56 12.22
CA ALA A 407 -24.39 -24.26 12.76
C ALA A 407 -25.81 -23.95 12.29
N PRO A 408 -26.86 -24.12 13.10
CA PRO A 408 -28.15 -23.54 12.78
C PRO A 408 -27.97 -22.02 12.72
N VAL A 409 -28.09 -21.46 11.51
CA VAL A 409 -28.06 -20.01 11.29
C VAL A 409 -29.34 -19.43 11.85
N ASP A 410 -29.26 -18.22 12.40
CA ASP A 410 -30.44 -17.51 12.85
C ASP A 410 -31.10 -16.86 11.63
N ALA A 411 -32.37 -17.16 11.36
CA ALA A 411 -33.03 -16.71 10.16
C ALA A 411 -33.17 -15.17 10.11
N ASP A 412 -33.14 -14.53 11.29
CA ASP A 412 -33.19 -13.08 11.47
C ASP A 412 -31.79 -12.44 11.44
N SER A 413 -30.77 -13.13 10.90
CA SER A 413 -29.35 -12.72 11.01
C SER A 413 -28.59 -12.67 9.69
N PHE A 414 -29.33 -12.49 8.60
CA PHE A 414 -28.79 -12.24 7.28
C PHE A 414 -28.88 -10.75 6.95
N ASN A 415 -27.85 -10.25 6.29
CA ASN A 415 -27.82 -8.90 5.77
C ASN A 415 -27.18 -8.95 4.38
N VAL A 416 -27.69 -8.13 3.47
CA VAL A 416 -27.06 -7.92 2.16
C VAL A 416 -26.71 -6.46 2.07
N ILE A 417 -25.43 -6.18 1.88
CA ILE A 417 -24.91 -4.82 1.77
C ILE A 417 -24.59 -4.54 0.31
N VAL A 418 -25.06 -3.43 -0.24
CA VAL A 418 -24.70 -2.97 -1.59
C VAL A 418 -24.14 -1.56 -1.50
N ASP A 419 -22.90 -1.37 -1.95
CA ASP A 419 -22.19 -0.08 -1.94
C ASP A 419 -22.15 0.64 -0.58
N GLY A 420 -22.02 -0.14 0.49
CA GLY A 420 -22.04 0.32 1.88
C GLY A 420 -23.44 0.63 2.44
N ILE A 421 -24.51 0.17 1.77
CA ILE A 421 -25.89 0.34 2.21
C ILE A 421 -26.47 -1.02 2.60
N ASP A 422 -27.00 -1.10 3.82
CA ASP A 422 -27.66 -2.30 4.34
C ASP A 422 -29.05 -2.52 3.74
N TYR A 423 -29.35 -3.76 3.39
CA TYR A 423 -30.66 -4.21 2.93
C TYR A 423 -31.09 -5.47 3.69
N GLU A 424 -32.36 -5.50 4.10
CA GLU A 424 -32.99 -6.71 4.63
C GLU A 424 -33.31 -7.68 3.47
N PRO A 425 -32.68 -8.86 3.39
CA PRO A 425 -32.95 -9.81 2.33
C PRO A 425 -34.11 -10.76 2.67
N GLU A 426 -34.61 -11.46 1.65
CA GLU A 426 -35.48 -12.63 1.84
C GLU A 426 -34.62 -13.89 2.10
N TYR A 427 -35.11 -14.81 2.94
CA TYR A 427 -34.46 -16.09 3.19
C TYR A 427 -35.42 -17.26 2.92
N ASP A 428 -35.06 -18.11 1.97
CA ASP A 428 -35.76 -19.36 1.68
C ASP A 428 -35.10 -20.51 2.46
N SER A 429 -35.79 -21.01 3.48
CA SER A 429 -35.31 -22.12 4.31
C SER A 429 -35.31 -23.49 3.61
N GLU A 430 -36.08 -23.67 2.52
CA GLU A 430 -36.13 -24.93 1.78
C GLU A 430 -34.88 -25.09 0.90
N THR A 431 -34.44 -24.00 0.26
CA THR A 431 -33.24 -23.95 -0.59
C THR A 431 -31.99 -23.50 0.18
N SER A 432 -32.16 -22.90 1.36
CA SER A 432 -31.12 -22.22 2.13
C SER A 432 -30.50 -21.04 1.38
N THR A 433 -31.31 -20.31 0.61
CA THR A 433 -30.87 -19.15 -0.19
C THR A 433 -31.27 -17.84 0.47
N VAL A 434 -30.34 -16.90 0.53
CA VAL A 434 -30.58 -15.48 0.83
C VAL A 434 -30.68 -14.75 -0.50
N SER A 435 -31.74 -13.94 -0.69
CA SER A 435 -31.96 -13.19 -1.92
C SER A 435 -32.36 -11.74 -1.66
N LEU A 436 -31.88 -10.84 -2.51
CA LEU A 436 -32.22 -9.43 -2.51
C LEU A 436 -32.58 -8.98 -3.93
N GLN A 437 -33.83 -8.62 -4.14
CA GLN A 437 -34.24 -7.90 -5.35
C GLN A 437 -34.14 -6.40 -5.08
N LEU A 438 -33.20 -5.72 -5.74
CA LEU A 438 -33.10 -4.27 -5.64
C LEU A 438 -34.35 -3.61 -6.26
N SER A 439 -34.94 -2.67 -5.53
CA SER A 439 -36.11 -1.91 -5.97
C SER A 439 -35.76 -0.59 -6.67
N GLU A 440 -34.58 -0.04 -6.37
CA GLU A 440 -34.06 1.18 -6.97
C GLU A 440 -32.97 0.84 -7.98
N GLU A 441 -32.92 1.60 -9.09
CA GLU A 441 -31.90 1.40 -10.11
C GLU A 441 -30.54 1.82 -9.57
N LEU A 442 -29.58 0.91 -9.70
CA LEU A 442 -28.16 1.20 -9.56
C LEU A 442 -27.74 2.21 -10.64
N GLN A 443 -27.09 3.29 -10.20
CA GLN A 443 -26.75 4.43 -11.07
C GLN A 443 -25.36 4.32 -11.70
N GLU A 444 -24.48 3.60 -11.04
CA GLU A 444 -23.08 3.42 -11.40
C GLU A 444 -22.90 2.19 -12.30
N ARG A 445 -21.66 1.97 -12.77
CA ARG A 445 -21.34 0.81 -13.61
C ARG A 445 -20.88 -0.38 -12.75
N PHE A 446 -19.91 -0.17 -11.88
CA PHE A 446 -19.39 -1.18 -10.96
C PHE A 446 -19.96 -0.99 -9.57
N HIS A 447 -20.27 -2.11 -8.94
CA HIS A 447 -20.92 -2.21 -7.64
C HIS A 447 -20.29 -3.30 -6.81
N VAL A 448 -20.43 -3.19 -5.49
CA VAL A 448 -19.96 -4.21 -4.56
C VAL A 448 -21.12 -4.71 -3.71
N VAL A 449 -21.26 -6.02 -3.62
CA VAL A 449 -22.24 -6.68 -2.75
C VAL A 449 -21.52 -7.52 -1.70
N THR A 450 -21.98 -7.45 -0.46
CA THR A 450 -21.58 -8.37 0.61
C THR A 450 -22.78 -9.13 1.13
N PHE A 451 -22.65 -10.44 1.17
CA PHE A 451 -23.60 -11.31 1.86
C PHE A 451 -23.06 -11.62 3.25
N GLU A 452 -23.79 -11.19 4.26
CA GLU A 452 -23.42 -11.39 5.65
C GLU A 452 -24.34 -12.43 6.31
N ALA A 453 -23.73 -13.37 7.03
CA ALA A 453 -24.45 -14.34 7.85
C ALA A 453 -23.83 -14.45 9.24
N LYS A 454 -24.67 -14.43 10.27
CA LYS A 454 -24.23 -14.54 11.66
C LYS A 454 -24.66 -15.87 12.27
N ASN A 455 -23.78 -16.52 13.03
CA ASN A 455 -24.18 -17.68 13.82
C ASN A 455 -24.82 -17.26 15.15
N ARG A 456 -25.46 -18.21 15.85
CA ARG A 456 -26.10 -17.95 17.17
C ARG A 456 -25.16 -17.43 18.26
N ALA A 457 -23.85 -17.59 18.11
CA ALA A 457 -22.85 -17.07 19.03
C ALA A 457 -22.37 -15.66 18.64
N GLY A 458 -22.95 -15.08 17.59
CA GLY A 458 -22.64 -13.74 17.11
C GLY A 458 -21.40 -13.65 16.23
N LYS A 459 -20.83 -14.79 15.79
CA LYS A 459 -19.74 -14.81 14.82
C LYS A 459 -20.30 -14.53 13.42
N VAL A 460 -19.72 -13.56 12.74
CA VAL A 460 -20.13 -13.09 11.42
C VAL A 460 -19.22 -13.73 10.35
N THR A 461 -19.83 -14.13 9.22
CA THR A 461 -19.15 -14.44 7.96
C THR A 461 -19.62 -13.46 6.92
N ARG A 462 -18.70 -12.91 6.14
CA ARG A 462 -18.95 -11.98 5.03
C ARG A 462 -18.34 -12.56 3.77
N GLU A 463 -19.08 -12.53 2.67
CA GLU A 463 -18.58 -12.85 1.33
C GLU A 463 -18.92 -11.70 0.39
N THR A 464 -17.87 -11.08 -0.14
CA THR A 464 -17.97 -9.83 -0.91
C THR A 464 -17.61 -10.08 -2.36
N ARG A 465 -18.38 -9.51 -3.30
CA ARG A 465 -18.17 -9.61 -4.75
C ARG A 465 -18.34 -8.26 -5.40
N ILE A 466 -17.46 -7.97 -6.35
CA ILE A 466 -17.63 -6.88 -7.31
C ILE A 466 -18.43 -7.44 -8.48
N PHE A 467 -19.38 -6.66 -8.99
CA PHE A 467 -20.09 -6.95 -10.23
C PHE A 467 -20.26 -5.65 -11.02
N TYR A 468 -20.59 -5.75 -12.31
CA TYR A 468 -20.84 -4.58 -13.14
C TYR A 468 -22.05 -4.71 -14.05
N ILE A 469 -22.69 -3.59 -14.37
CA ILE A 469 -23.84 -3.52 -15.28
C ILE A 469 -23.37 -3.56 -16.74
N GLU A 470 -23.92 -4.44 -17.56
CA GLU A 470 -23.74 -4.40 -19.02
C GLU A 470 -24.51 -3.22 -19.64
N ASP A 471 -23.82 -2.36 -20.39
CA ASP A 471 -24.40 -1.21 -21.11
C ASP A 471 -25.11 -1.61 -22.42
#